data_AF-A0A1F3MZK6-F1
#
_entry.id   AF-A0A1F3MZK6-F1
#
_cell.length_a   1.000
_cell.length_b   1.000
_cell.length_c   1.000
_cell.angle_alpha   90.00
_cell.angle_beta   90.00
_cell.angle_gamma   90.00
#
_symmetry.space_group_name_H-M   'P 1'
#
loop_
_entity.id
_entity.type
_entity.pdbx_description
1 polymer ?
#
loop_
_entity_poly.entity_id
_entity_poly.type
_entity_poly.pdbx_seq_one_letter_code
_entity_poly.pdbx_strand_id
1 'polypeptide(L)'
;MKSEIIIHNSVSLDGSLTGFMPDMELHYRIAGDYKPDAHLIGSETIIKGNEMFGDGIPDEVPSDFEQPQRDKSLPWWIIVDSGGKLKGILHTCRRFEYCRDVIILVSESTPADYLEHLKDRNYNFIITGKEKVDLNMAVDRLREKFGIFRILTDT
;
A
#
# COMPACT_ATOMS: atom_id res chain seq x y z
N MET A 1 1.85 -17.20 15.63
CA MET A 1 2.63 -15.94 15.80
C MET A 1 1.79 -14.79 15.29
N LYS A 2 1.86 -13.63 15.93
CA LYS A 2 1.28 -12.38 15.40
C LYS A 2 2.30 -11.69 14.49
N SER A 3 1.83 -10.91 13.53
CA SER A 3 2.72 -10.06 12.72
C SER A 3 3.22 -8.88 13.57
N GLU A 4 4.48 -8.50 13.34
CA GLU A 4 5.13 -7.32 13.90
C GLU A 4 4.74 -6.09 13.06
N ILE A 5 4.29 -5.03 13.74
CA ILE A 5 3.93 -3.76 13.12
C ILE A 5 4.93 -2.71 13.60
N ILE A 6 5.60 -2.05 12.66
CA ILE A 6 6.57 -0.99 12.92
C ILE A 6 5.99 0.32 12.36
N ILE A 7 5.98 1.36 13.19
CA ILE A 7 5.59 2.72 12.77
C ILE A 7 6.86 3.56 12.70
N HIS A 8 7.18 4.08 11.52
CA HIS A 8 8.37 4.90 11.30
C HIS A 8 7.99 6.24 10.70
N ASN A 9 8.12 7.31 11.49
CA ASN A 9 7.76 8.66 11.07
C ASN A 9 8.93 9.62 11.29
N SER A 10 9.09 10.56 10.36
CA SER A 10 9.87 11.77 10.60
C SER A 10 8.94 12.85 11.15
N VAL A 11 9.36 13.49 12.25
CA VAL A 11 8.59 14.57 12.89
C VAL A 11 9.48 15.79 13.16
N SER A 12 8.87 16.97 13.16
CA SER A 12 9.52 18.18 13.67
C SER A 12 9.73 18.12 15.19
N LEU A 13 10.48 19.07 15.75
CA LEU A 13 10.81 19.11 17.19
C LEU A 13 9.56 19.20 18.09
N ASP A 14 8.49 19.84 17.60
CA ASP A 14 7.19 19.95 18.26
C ASP A 14 6.25 18.76 17.96
N GLY A 15 6.71 17.75 17.22
CA GLY A 15 5.98 16.52 16.94
C GLY A 15 5.02 16.59 15.74
N SER A 16 5.11 17.63 14.90
CA SER A 16 4.30 17.72 13.67
C SER A 16 4.82 16.73 12.62
N LEU A 17 3.88 16.13 11.88
CA LEU A 17 4.14 15.31 10.69
C LEU A 17 4.10 16.13 9.39
N THR A 18 3.65 17.38 9.46
CA THR A 18 3.46 18.26 8.29
C THR A 18 4.11 19.62 8.53
N GLY A 19 4.25 20.42 7.47
CA GLY A 19 4.81 21.77 7.55
C GLY A 19 6.34 21.83 7.54
N PHE A 20 7.01 20.72 7.24
CA PHE A 20 8.46 20.66 7.03
C PHE A 20 8.79 19.60 5.97
N MET A 21 9.99 19.68 5.40
CA MET A 21 10.52 18.67 4.49
C MET A 21 11.51 17.78 5.24
N PRO A 22 11.20 16.51 5.51
CA PRO A 22 12.16 15.59 6.08
C PRO A 22 13.27 15.23 5.08
N ASP A 23 14.39 14.74 5.58
CA ASP A 23 15.40 14.08 4.75
C ASP A 23 14.84 12.72 4.28
N MET A 24 14.28 12.71 3.07
CA MET A 24 13.62 11.53 2.50
C MET A 24 14.60 10.39 2.23
N GLU A 25 15.86 10.70 1.90
CA GLU A 25 16.88 9.67 1.67
C GLU A 25 17.20 8.96 2.98
N LEU A 26 17.44 9.73 4.05
CA LEU A 26 17.69 9.17 5.38
C LEU A 26 16.47 8.40 5.90
N HIS A 27 15.27 8.95 5.74
CA HIS A 27 14.02 8.33 6.13
C HIS A 27 13.88 6.93 5.50
N TYR A 28 13.94 6.84 4.17
CA TYR A 28 13.74 5.56 3.49
C TYR A 28 14.90 4.60 3.63
N ARG A 29 16.12 5.09 3.87
CA ARG A 29 17.25 4.23 4.25
C ARG A 29 16.99 3.51 5.57
N ILE A 30 16.57 4.24 6.61
CA ILE A 30 16.24 3.66 7.92
C ILE A 30 15.01 2.75 7.80
N ALA A 31 13.99 3.16 7.04
CA ALA A 31 12.82 2.34 6.76
C ALA A 31 13.19 0.97 6.15
N GLY A 32 14.12 0.97 5.19
CA GLY A 32 14.63 -0.25 4.55
C GLY A 32 15.40 -1.17 5.50
N ASP A 33 16.13 -0.61 6.47
CA ASP A 33 16.93 -1.38 7.44
C ASP A 33 16.08 -2.26 8.37
N TYR A 34 14.79 -1.94 8.56
CA TYR A 34 13.85 -2.80 9.28
C TYR A 34 13.52 -4.09 8.53
N LYS A 35 13.85 -4.17 7.24
CA LYS A 35 13.57 -5.33 6.36
C LYS A 35 12.11 -5.79 6.47
N PRO A 36 11.14 -4.90 6.19
CA PRO A 36 9.74 -5.28 6.23
C PRO A 36 9.39 -6.23 5.07
N ASP A 37 8.44 -7.13 5.32
CA ASP A 37 7.82 -7.93 4.26
C ASP A 37 6.85 -7.08 3.44
N ALA A 38 6.31 -6.02 4.05
CA ALA A 38 5.37 -5.12 3.40
C ALA A 38 5.33 -3.70 4.00
N HIS A 39 4.98 -2.72 3.16
CA HIS A 39 4.59 -1.38 3.57
C HIS A 39 3.06 -1.27 3.60
N LEU A 40 2.48 -0.76 4.70
CA LEU A 40 1.06 -0.46 4.81
C LEU A 40 0.83 1.02 4.53
N ILE A 41 -0.01 1.32 3.55
CA ILE A 41 -0.18 2.65 2.98
C ILE A 41 -1.68 2.98 2.91
N GLY A 42 -2.05 4.20 3.32
CA GLY A 42 -3.41 4.70 3.16
C GLY A 42 -3.67 5.17 1.72
N SER A 43 -4.89 4.98 1.23
CA SER A 43 -5.30 5.50 -0.09
C SER A 43 -5.09 7.01 -0.26
N GLU A 44 -5.37 7.81 0.78
CA GLU A 44 -5.13 9.26 0.76
C GLU A 44 -3.65 9.63 0.56
N THR A 45 -2.73 8.85 1.13
CA THR A 45 -1.28 9.07 0.98
C THR A 45 -0.85 8.89 -0.46
N ILE A 46 -1.41 7.89 -1.16
CA ILE A 46 -1.14 7.64 -2.58
C ILE A 46 -1.69 8.76 -3.45
N ILE A 47 -2.93 9.19 -3.19
CA ILE A 47 -3.57 10.29 -3.93
C ILE A 47 -2.73 11.55 -3.82
N LYS A 48 -2.39 11.96 -2.59
CA LYS A 48 -1.55 13.14 -2.34
C LYS A 48 -0.15 13.00 -2.93
N GLY A 49 0.47 11.83 -2.79
CA GLY A 49 1.79 11.56 -3.37
C GLY A 49 1.78 11.77 -4.89
N ASN A 50 0.75 11.29 -5.58
CA ASN A 50 0.59 11.50 -7.01
C ASN A 50 0.30 12.96 -7.37
N GLU A 51 -0.52 13.67 -6.59
CA GLU A 51 -0.81 15.10 -6.79
C GLU A 51 0.44 15.98 -6.61
N MET A 52 1.30 15.63 -5.66
CA MET A 52 2.50 16.42 -5.32
C MET A 52 3.70 16.13 -6.21
N PHE A 53 3.89 14.87 -6.59
CA PHE A 53 5.13 14.40 -7.22
C PHE A 53 4.93 13.71 -8.58
N GLY A 54 3.68 13.45 -8.99
CA GLY A 54 3.38 12.79 -10.25
C GLY A 54 3.22 13.75 -11.42
N ASP A 55 3.63 13.32 -12.61
CA ASP A 55 3.36 14.01 -13.89
C ASP A 55 1.99 13.60 -14.47
N GLY A 56 0.97 13.53 -13.61
CA GLY A 56 -0.34 12.96 -13.93
C GLY A 56 -0.38 11.43 -13.83
N ILE A 57 -1.59 10.87 -14.00
CA ILE A 57 -1.80 9.42 -14.01
C ILE A 57 -1.63 8.92 -15.46
N PRO A 58 -0.61 8.12 -15.77
CA PRO A 58 -0.46 7.56 -17.10
C PRO A 58 -1.59 6.57 -17.41
N ASP A 59 -1.85 6.30 -18.69
CA ASP A 59 -2.79 5.25 -19.07
C ASP A 59 -2.28 3.85 -18.66
N GLU A 60 -3.23 2.97 -18.38
CA GLU A 60 -2.96 1.55 -18.17
C GLU A 60 -2.50 0.91 -19.48
N VAL A 61 -1.57 -0.04 -19.39
CA VAL A 61 -1.10 -0.85 -20.51
C VAL A 61 -1.37 -2.32 -20.21
N PRO A 62 -1.42 -3.22 -21.21
CA PRO A 62 -1.79 -4.62 -21.00
C PRO A 62 -0.99 -5.35 -19.90
N SER A 63 0.29 -4.99 -19.69
CA SER A 63 1.11 -5.59 -18.63
C SER A 63 0.67 -5.22 -17.21
N ASP A 64 -0.13 -4.16 -17.02
CA ASP A 64 -0.66 -3.80 -15.71
C ASP A 64 -1.80 -4.70 -15.24
N PHE A 65 -2.31 -5.56 -16.12
CA PHE A 65 -3.44 -6.46 -15.88
C PHE A 65 -2.97 -7.84 -15.37
N GLU A 66 -1.65 -8.00 -15.20
CA GLU A 66 -1.02 -9.21 -14.73
C GLU A 66 -0.18 -8.93 -13.48
N GLN A 67 0.01 -9.95 -12.66
CA GLN A 67 0.90 -9.86 -11.49
C GLN A 67 2.36 -9.80 -11.98
N PRO A 68 3.13 -8.78 -11.62
CA PRO A 68 4.50 -8.64 -12.09
C PRO A 68 5.39 -9.72 -11.48
N GLN A 69 6.31 -10.26 -12.29
CA GLN A 69 7.33 -11.19 -11.81
C GLN A 69 8.53 -10.39 -11.29
N ARG A 70 8.57 -10.15 -9.98
CA ARG A 70 9.62 -9.37 -9.30
C ARG A 70 10.35 -10.20 -8.25
N ASP A 71 11.53 -9.72 -7.85
CA ASP A 71 12.32 -10.33 -6.78
C ASP A 71 11.48 -10.44 -5.50
N LYS A 72 11.56 -11.60 -4.83
CA LYS A 72 10.86 -11.84 -3.57
C LYS A 72 11.44 -11.03 -2.41
N SER A 73 12.64 -10.46 -2.57
CA SER A 73 13.24 -9.54 -1.61
C SER A 73 12.58 -8.17 -1.58
N LEU A 74 11.83 -7.80 -2.62
CA LEU A 74 11.06 -6.56 -2.61
C LEU A 74 9.83 -6.70 -1.69
N PRO A 75 9.49 -5.64 -0.94
CA PRO A 75 8.33 -5.65 -0.06
C PRO A 75 7.02 -5.56 -0.85
N TRP A 76 5.95 -6.12 -0.30
CA TRP A 76 4.59 -5.86 -0.77
C TRP A 76 4.16 -4.44 -0.42
N TRP A 77 3.27 -3.86 -1.23
CA TRP A 77 2.55 -2.64 -0.85
C TRP A 77 1.12 -3.01 -0.48
N ILE A 78 0.77 -2.87 0.79
CA ILE A 78 -0.56 -3.12 1.34
C ILE A 78 -1.30 -1.81 1.36
N ILE A 79 -2.37 -1.69 0.58
CA ILE A 79 -3.09 -0.43 0.44
C ILE A 79 -4.47 -0.51 1.08
N VAL A 80 -4.78 0.40 2.01
CA VAL A 80 -6.09 0.48 2.65
C VAL A 80 -7.01 1.41 1.86
N ASP A 81 -8.03 0.84 1.22
CA ASP A 81 -8.95 1.59 0.35
C ASP A 81 -10.40 1.09 0.42
N SER A 82 -11.03 1.25 1.60
CA SER A 82 -12.44 0.88 1.80
C SER A 82 -13.40 1.55 0.80
N GLY A 83 -13.09 2.77 0.36
CA GLY A 83 -13.95 3.56 -0.52
C GLY A 83 -13.74 3.32 -2.01
N GLY A 84 -12.72 2.55 -2.41
CA GLY A 84 -12.37 2.34 -3.81
C GLY A 84 -11.87 3.58 -4.54
N LYS A 85 -11.18 4.48 -3.82
CA LYS A 85 -10.72 5.77 -4.33
C LYS A 85 -9.59 5.64 -5.34
N LEU A 86 -8.87 4.51 -5.35
CA LEU A 86 -7.70 4.31 -6.21
C LEU A 86 -8.02 3.63 -7.54
N LYS A 87 -9.31 3.55 -7.91
CA LYS A 87 -9.74 3.04 -9.21
C LYS A 87 -9.04 3.82 -10.34
N GLY A 88 -8.27 3.10 -11.17
CA GLY A 88 -7.48 3.70 -12.25
C GLY A 88 -6.20 4.41 -11.82
N ILE A 89 -5.74 4.22 -10.57
CA ILE A 89 -4.49 4.78 -10.04
C ILE A 89 -3.51 3.66 -9.66
N LEU A 90 -4.01 2.50 -9.22
CA LEU A 90 -3.19 1.41 -8.65
C LEU A 90 -2.02 0.92 -9.51
N HIS A 91 -2.12 1.03 -10.84
CA HIS A 91 -1.05 0.61 -11.75
C HIS A 91 0.22 1.44 -11.57
N THR A 92 0.12 2.70 -11.13
CA THR A 92 1.29 3.53 -10.81
C THR A 92 2.09 2.94 -9.65
N CYS A 93 1.41 2.44 -8.62
CA CYS A 93 2.02 1.76 -7.48
C CYS A 93 2.64 0.42 -7.89
N ARG A 94 1.92 -0.38 -8.69
CA ARG A 94 2.41 -1.65 -9.23
C ARG A 94 3.66 -1.47 -10.09
N ARG A 95 3.77 -0.38 -10.84
CA ARG A 95 4.93 -0.08 -11.69
C ARG A 95 6.17 0.33 -10.89
N PHE A 96 6.01 0.87 -9.68
CA PHE A 96 7.11 1.41 -8.88
C PHE A 96 8.22 0.38 -8.59
N GLU A 97 9.48 0.69 -8.90
CA GLU A 97 10.58 -0.31 -8.95
C GLU A 97 10.88 -1.01 -7.61
N TYR A 98 10.63 -0.33 -6.49
CA TYR A 98 10.85 -0.86 -5.14
C TYR A 98 9.63 -1.61 -4.58
N CYS A 99 8.54 -1.71 -5.33
CA CYS A 99 7.35 -2.45 -4.95
C CYS A 99 7.43 -3.87 -5.53
N ARG A 100 7.07 -4.91 -4.78
CA ARG A 100 6.96 -6.27 -5.35
C ARG A 100 5.71 -6.42 -6.21
N ASP A 101 4.57 -6.09 -5.62
CA ASP A 101 3.24 -5.93 -6.20
C ASP A 101 2.34 -5.39 -5.08
N VAL A 102 1.09 -5.10 -5.42
CA VAL A 102 0.11 -4.45 -4.55
C VAL A 102 -0.91 -5.47 -4.01
N ILE A 103 -1.23 -5.37 -2.72
CA ILE A 103 -2.36 -6.07 -2.09
C ILE A 103 -3.31 -5.02 -1.53
N ILE A 104 -4.58 -5.04 -1.95
CA ILE A 104 -5.56 -4.03 -1.55
C ILE A 104 -6.43 -4.58 -0.41
N LEU A 105 -6.53 -3.83 0.67
CA LEU A 105 -7.47 -4.06 1.76
C LEU A 105 -8.73 -3.25 1.51
N VAL A 106 -9.86 -3.95 1.42
CA VAL A 106 -11.19 -3.39 1.15
C VAL A 106 -12.18 -3.87 2.21
N SER A 107 -13.38 -3.28 2.25
CA SER A 107 -14.45 -3.65 3.18
C SER A 107 -15.67 -4.19 2.43
N GLU A 108 -16.65 -4.74 3.16
CA GLU A 108 -17.90 -5.22 2.55
C GLU A 108 -18.69 -4.08 1.89
N SER A 109 -18.53 -2.85 2.38
CA SER A 109 -19.11 -1.63 1.81
C SER A 109 -18.41 -1.11 0.54
N THR A 110 -17.29 -1.72 0.14
CA THR A 110 -16.52 -1.26 -1.03
C THR A 110 -17.35 -1.38 -2.32
N PRO A 111 -17.37 -0.36 -3.19
CA PRO A 111 -18.16 -0.39 -4.41
C PRO A 111 -17.88 -1.60 -5.31
N ALA A 112 -18.94 -2.25 -5.79
CA ALA A 112 -18.83 -3.48 -6.59
C ALA A 112 -18.04 -3.26 -7.90
N ASP A 113 -18.20 -2.10 -8.52
CA ASP A 113 -17.47 -1.73 -9.75
C ASP A 113 -15.97 -1.52 -9.52
N TYR A 114 -15.54 -1.25 -8.28
CA TYR A 114 -14.14 -1.25 -7.90
C TYR A 114 -13.63 -2.67 -7.67
N LEU A 115 -14.42 -3.54 -7.03
CA LEU A 115 -14.04 -4.94 -6.85
C LEU A 115 -13.89 -5.68 -8.20
N GLU A 116 -14.76 -5.42 -9.18
CA GLU A 116 -14.58 -5.94 -10.53
C GLU A 116 -13.34 -5.36 -11.21
N HIS A 117 -13.08 -4.05 -11.06
CA HIS A 117 -11.84 -3.43 -11.55
C HIS A 117 -10.59 -4.10 -10.99
N LEU A 118 -10.58 -4.46 -9.69
CA LEU A 118 -9.48 -5.19 -9.06
C LEU A 118 -9.28 -6.59 -9.65
N LYS A 119 -10.37 -7.32 -9.88
CA LYS A 119 -10.34 -8.67 -10.47
C LYS A 119 -9.84 -8.64 -11.91
N ASP A 120 -10.37 -7.72 -12.73
CA ASP A 120 -10.03 -7.57 -14.15
C ASP A 120 -8.54 -7.27 -14.38
N ARG A 121 -7.90 -6.62 -13.40
CA ARG A 121 -6.46 -6.28 -13.42
C ARG A 121 -5.60 -7.24 -12.61
N ASN A 122 -6.18 -8.36 -12.16
CA ASN A 122 -5.48 -9.39 -11.40
C ASN A 122 -4.76 -8.85 -10.15
N TYR A 123 -5.41 -7.92 -9.45
CA TYR A 123 -4.91 -7.46 -8.15
C TYR A 123 -5.25 -8.46 -7.05
N ASN A 124 -4.31 -8.63 -6.11
CA ASN A 124 -4.60 -9.30 -4.87
C ASN A 124 -5.41 -8.36 -3.97
N PHE A 125 -6.55 -8.81 -3.43
CA PHE A 125 -7.29 -8.02 -2.46
C PHE A 125 -7.92 -8.88 -1.36
N ILE A 126 -8.14 -8.27 -0.20
CA ILE A 126 -8.73 -8.90 0.97
C ILE A 126 -9.89 -8.03 1.46
N ILE A 127 -11.08 -8.63 1.53
CA ILE A 127 -12.26 -7.99 2.12
C ILE A 127 -12.31 -8.29 3.62
N THR A 128 -12.30 -7.25 4.45
CA THR A 128 -12.41 -7.35 5.92
C THR A 128 -13.18 -6.16 6.48
N GLY A 129 -14.03 -6.41 7.48
CA GLY A 129 -14.86 -5.38 8.09
C GLY A 129 -16.04 -4.96 7.20
N LYS A 130 -17.04 -4.33 7.83
CA LYS A 130 -18.29 -3.94 7.16
C LYS A 130 -18.17 -2.60 6.45
N GLU A 131 -18.14 -1.52 7.23
CA GLU A 131 -18.10 -0.14 6.72
C GLU A 131 -16.68 0.33 6.34
N LYS A 132 -15.68 -0.16 7.08
CA LYS A 132 -14.26 0.12 6.87
C LYS A 132 -13.47 -1.16 7.06
N VAL A 133 -12.24 -1.17 6.55
CA VAL A 133 -11.28 -2.26 6.71
C VAL A 133 -11.07 -2.54 8.20
N ASP A 134 -11.29 -3.80 8.59
CA ASP A 134 -10.84 -4.30 9.89
C ASP A 134 -9.35 -4.68 9.80
N LEU A 135 -8.47 -3.79 10.28
CA LEU A 135 -7.02 -3.98 10.21
C LEU A 135 -6.54 -5.20 11.01
N ASN A 136 -7.19 -5.56 12.12
CA ASN A 136 -6.77 -6.74 12.89
C ASN A 136 -7.00 -8.00 12.06
N MET A 137 -8.19 -8.14 11.49
CA MET A 137 -8.51 -9.27 10.60
C MET A 137 -7.66 -9.25 9.33
N ALA A 138 -7.39 -8.07 8.77
CA ALA A 138 -6.58 -7.94 7.57
C ALA A 138 -5.14 -8.39 7.80
N VAL A 139 -4.51 -7.97 8.89
CA VAL A 139 -3.14 -8.38 9.26
C VAL A 139 -3.05 -9.90 9.45
N ASP A 140 -4.04 -10.51 10.11
CA ASP A 140 -4.08 -11.97 10.26
C ASP A 140 -4.18 -12.68 8.91
N ARG A 141 -5.01 -12.19 7.98
CA ARG A 141 -5.14 -12.77 6.64
C ARG A 141 -3.91 -12.55 5.77
N LEU A 142 -3.24 -11.40 5.89
CA LEU A 142 -1.99 -11.11 5.18
C LEU A 142 -0.91 -12.11 5.58
N ARG A 143 -0.79 -12.40 6.87
CA ARG A 143 0.11 -13.43 7.39
C ARG A 143 -0.22 -14.80 6.81
N GLU A 144 -1.49 -15.22 6.89
CA GLU A 144 -1.93 -16.55 6.49
C GLU A 144 -1.80 -16.81 4.99
N LYS A 145 -2.14 -15.82 4.16
CA LYS A 145 -2.17 -15.98 2.70
C LYS A 145 -0.86 -15.62 2.00
N PHE A 146 -0.14 -14.64 2.52
CA PHE A 146 1.03 -14.05 1.84
C PHE A 146 2.34 -14.24 2.62
N GLY A 147 2.28 -14.78 3.84
CA GLY A 147 3.47 -14.96 4.69
C GLY A 147 4.07 -13.63 5.14
N ILE A 148 3.23 -12.60 5.33
CA ILE A 148 3.66 -11.26 5.75
C ILE A 148 3.71 -11.22 7.29
N PHE A 149 4.91 -11.18 7.85
CA PHE A 149 5.16 -11.20 9.29
C PHE A 149 5.65 -9.86 9.83
N ARG A 150 6.30 -9.02 9.03
CA ARG A 150 6.75 -7.67 9.41
C ARG A 150 6.16 -6.62 8.48
N ILE A 151 5.40 -5.70 9.04
CA ILE A 151 4.75 -4.61 8.30
C ILE A 151 5.29 -3.29 8.82
N LEU A 152 5.78 -2.45 7.92
CA LEU A 152 6.14 -1.06 8.20
C LEU A 152 5.01 -0.14 7.74
N THR A 153 4.72 0.91 8.50
CA THR A 153 3.87 2.02 8.07
C THR A 153 4.54 3.34 8.44
N ASP A 154 4.43 4.30 7.54
CA ASP A 154 4.76 5.71 7.73
C ASP A 154 3.48 6.55 7.59
N THR A 155 3.58 7.88 7.79
CA THR A 155 2.42 8.80 7.74
C THR A 155 2.45 9.70 6.52
#